data_AF-A0A315RZW4-F1
#
_entry.id   AF-A0A315RZW4-F1
#
_cell.length_a   1.000
_cell.length_b   1.000
_cell.length_c   1.000
_cell.angle_alpha   90.00
_cell.angle_beta   90.00
_cell.angle_gamma   90.00
#
_symmetry.space_group_name_H-M   'P 1'
#
loop_
_entity.id
_entity.type
_entity.pdbx_description
1 polymer ?
#
loop_
_entity_poly.entity_id
_entity_poly.type
_entity_poly.pdbx_seq_one_letter_code
_entity_poly.pdbx_strand_id
1 'polypeptide(L)'
;HKFWYSKKLISLSCRETGLNPGFFGRSALVNEEIKKEKQELELIAAELGFDEFKNPDVMLQALDFIHDIAEEGALSCECSNDIINIELFSDKIQLICNDCGARLNIAAVNENDLKRLRQLNKVCIHSIQGKPNNF
;
A
#
# COMPACT_ATOMS: atom_id res chain seq x y z
N HIS A 1 -12.52 33.66 18.54
CA HIS A 1 -13.06 33.73 17.16
C HIS A 1 -12.03 33.97 16.03
N LYS A 2 -10.70 33.90 16.27
CA LYS A 2 -9.68 34.17 15.22
C LYS A 2 -9.21 32.96 14.41
N PHE A 3 -9.59 31.75 14.82
CA PHE A 3 -9.17 30.50 14.18
C PHE A 3 -9.63 30.47 12.71
N TRP A 4 -10.94 30.58 12.46
CA TRP A 4 -11.54 30.50 11.11
C TRP A 4 -11.18 31.64 10.14
N TYR A 5 -10.52 32.69 10.60
CA TYR A 5 -10.20 33.89 9.79
C TYR A 5 -8.69 34.15 9.69
N SER A 6 -7.85 33.15 10.03
CA SER A 6 -6.41 33.29 9.90
C SER A 6 -6.01 33.57 8.45
N LYS A 7 -5.26 34.65 8.24
CA LYS A 7 -4.62 34.94 6.95
C LYS A 7 -3.34 34.12 6.73
N LYS A 8 -2.85 33.43 7.76
CA LYS A 8 -1.65 32.60 7.73
C LYS A 8 -2.01 31.12 7.61
N LEU A 9 -1.11 30.35 7.01
CA LEU A 9 -1.12 28.90 7.07
C LEU A 9 -0.69 28.45 8.47
N ILE A 10 -1.38 27.48 9.03
CA ILE A 10 -1.12 26.89 10.35
C ILE A 10 -0.86 25.40 10.12
N SER A 11 0.33 24.92 10.45
CA SER A 11 0.62 23.49 10.48
C SER A 11 0.02 22.86 11.73
N LEU A 12 -0.56 21.69 11.59
CA LEU A 12 -1.04 20.87 12.68
C LEU A 12 0.12 20.03 13.22
N SER A 13 0.03 19.62 14.48
CA SER A 13 1.03 18.74 15.06
C SER A 13 0.35 17.77 16.02
N CYS A 14 0.57 16.48 15.77
CA CYS A 14 0.21 15.43 16.70
C CYS A 14 1.16 15.49 17.90
N ARG A 15 0.62 15.65 19.11
CA ARG A 15 1.44 15.75 20.33
C ARG A 15 2.13 14.44 20.70
N GLU A 16 1.55 13.31 20.29
CA GLU A 16 2.06 11.98 20.63
C GLU A 16 3.21 11.57 19.72
N THR A 17 3.06 11.76 18.41
CA THR A 17 4.04 11.32 17.41
C THR A 17 4.94 12.43 16.90
N GLY A 18 4.58 13.70 17.13
CA GLY A 18 5.25 14.85 16.53
C GLY A 18 4.94 15.05 15.04
N LEU A 19 4.22 14.11 14.41
CA LEU A 19 3.88 14.17 12.99
C LEU A 19 2.94 15.32 12.68
N ASN A 20 3.06 15.87 11.47
CA ASN A 20 2.15 16.88 10.93
C ASN A 20 1.00 16.17 10.18
N PRO A 21 -0.24 16.15 10.72
CA PRO A 21 -1.37 15.56 10.02
C PRO A 21 -1.95 16.48 8.93
N GLY A 22 -1.49 17.73 8.80
CA GLY A 22 -1.89 18.62 7.71
C GLY A 22 -1.88 20.10 8.07
N PHE A 23 -2.46 20.92 7.18
CA PHE A 23 -2.47 22.38 7.32
C PHE A 23 -3.87 22.96 7.38
N PHE A 24 -3.98 24.08 8.07
CA PHE A 24 -5.19 24.87 8.18
C PHE A 24 -4.95 26.31 7.76
N GLY A 25 -5.80 26.87 6.90
CA GLY A 25 -5.67 28.26 6.43
C GLY A 25 -6.42 28.53 5.13
N ARG A 26 -6.04 29.62 4.45
CA ARG A 26 -6.61 29.96 3.12
C ARG A 26 -6.31 28.84 2.13
N SER A 27 -7.33 28.42 1.37
CA SER A 27 -7.23 27.32 0.40
C SER A 27 -6.05 27.48 -0.58
N ALA A 28 -5.76 28.70 -1.04
CA ALA A 28 -4.60 28.95 -1.91
C ALA A 28 -3.26 28.59 -1.25
N LEU A 29 -3.08 28.94 0.02
CA LEU A 29 -1.85 28.64 0.78
C LEU A 29 -1.77 27.15 1.13
N VAL A 30 -2.90 26.54 1.49
CA VAL A 30 -2.98 25.10 1.77
C VAL A 30 -2.63 24.29 0.53
N ASN A 31 -3.20 24.64 -0.62
CA ASN A 31 -2.92 23.94 -1.89
C ASN A 31 -1.46 24.10 -2.33
N GLU A 32 -0.86 25.27 -2.11
CA GLU A 32 0.55 25.49 -2.40
C GLU A 32 1.45 24.58 -1.54
N GLU A 33 1.15 24.48 -0.24
CA GLU A 33 1.93 23.65 0.68
C GLU A 33 1.78 22.16 0.41
N ILE A 34 0.55 21.69 0.17
CA ILE A 34 0.29 20.31 -0.24
C ILE A 34 1.06 19.95 -1.51
N LYS A 35 1.16 20.89 -2.46
CA LYS A 35 1.93 20.66 -3.69
C LYS A 35 3.42 20.50 -3.39
N LYS A 36 3.99 21.30 -2.47
CA LYS A 36 5.40 21.19 -2.07
C LYS A 36 5.69 19.87 -1.37
N GLU A 37 4.89 19.50 -0.37
CA GLU A 37 5.05 18.21 0.33
C GLU A 37 4.94 17.03 -0.63
N LYS A 38 4.00 17.07 -1.60
CA LYS A 38 3.91 16.02 -2.64
C LYS A 38 5.18 15.92 -3.48
N GLN A 39 5.74 17.05 -3.91
CA GLN A 39 6.98 17.06 -4.69
C GLN A 39 8.16 16.53 -3.88
N GLU A 40 8.24 16.85 -2.59
CA GLU A 40 9.27 16.31 -1.70
C GLU A 40 9.14 14.78 -1.54
N LEU A 41 7.91 14.29 -1.32
CA LEU A 41 7.63 12.85 -1.26
C LEU A 41 7.98 12.13 -2.56
N GLU A 42 7.66 12.72 -3.72
CA GLU A 42 8.01 12.18 -5.04
C GLU A 42 9.53 12.04 -5.22
N LEU A 43 10.31 13.01 -4.73
CA LEU A 43 11.79 12.95 -4.77
C LEU A 43 12.32 11.83 -3.88
N ILE A 44 11.81 11.72 -2.64
CA ILE A 44 12.21 10.65 -1.72
C ILE A 44 11.85 9.28 -2.30
N ALA A 45 10.65 9.15 -2.89
CA ALA A 45 10.21 7.92 -3.53
C ALA A 45 11.16 7.52 -4.67
N ALA A 46 11.58 8.46 -5.50
CA ALA A 46 12.55 8.21 -6.57
C ALA A 46 13.92 7.78 -6.04
N GLU A 47 14.43 8.41 -4.97
CA GLU A 47 15.69 8.02 -4.34
C GLU A 47 15.66 6.61 -3.75
N LEU A 48 14.50 6.17 -3.29
CA LEU A 48 14.27 4.84 -2.73
C LEU A 48 13.89 3.78 -3.78
N GLY A 49 13.80 4.14 -5.07
CA GLY A 49 13.45 3.23 -6.16
C GLY A 49 11.96 2.88 -6.28
N PHE A 50 11.08 3.66 -5.65
CA PHE A 50 9.62 3.48 -5.79
C PHE A 50 9.10 3.92 -7.17
N ASP A 51 9.90 4.61 -7.98
CA ASP A 51 9.59 4.93 -9.37
C ASP A 51 9.64 3.71 -10.30
N GLU A 52 10.18 2.58 -9.84
CA GLU A 52 10.19 1.33 -10.59
C GLU A 52 8.80 0.70 -10.73
N PHE A 53 7.83 1.09 -9.89
CA PHE A 53 6.45 0.60 -9.98
C PHE A 53 5.71 1.23 -11.16
N LYS A 54 4.93 0.43 -11.89
CA LYS A 54 4.08 0.93 -12.99
C LYS A 54 3.09 1.99 -12.52
N ASN A 55 2.62 1.87 -11.28
CA ASN A 55 1.79 2.87 -10.62
C ASN A 55 1.96 2.75 -9.08
N PRO A 56 2.77 3.60 -8.44
CA PRO A 56 3.04 3.54 -7.00
C PRO A 56 1.78 3.69 -6.14
N ASP A 57 0.85 4.58 -6.52
CA ASP A 57 -0.40 4.80 -5.78
C ASP A 57 -1.30 3.55 -5.79
N VAL A 58 -1.32 2.84 -6.92
CA VAL A 58 -2.04 1.56 -7.04
C VAL A 58 -1.35 0.47 -6.23
N MET A 59 -0.02 0.40 -6.25
CA MET A 59 0.75 -0.57 -5.46
C MET A 59 0.50 -0.38 -3.97
N LEU A 60 0.56 0.86 -3.47
CA LEU A 60 0.34 1.16 -2.06
C LEU A 60 -1.08 0.79 -1.61
N GLN A 61 -2.10 1.19 -2.38
CA GLN A 61 -3.49 0.84 -2.07
C GLN A 61 -3.75 -0.68 -2.13
N ALA A 62 -3.03 -1.40 -3.01
CA ALA A 62 -3.13 -2.86 -3.06
C ALA A 62 -2.51 -3.50 -1.81
N LEU A 63 -1.39 -2.96 -1.32
CA LEU A 63 -0.76 -3.41 -0.06
C LEU A 63 -1.67 -3.18 1.14
N ASP A 64 -2.24 -1.97 1.26
CA ASP A 64 -3.17 -1.64 2.35
C ASP A 64 -4.34 -2.64 2.38
N PHE A 65 -4.93 -2.94 1.22
CA PHE A 65 -6.05 -3.88 1.16
C PHE A 65 -5.65 -5.32 1.51
N ILE A 66 -4.47 -5.77 1.09
CA ILE A 66 -3.95 -7.10 1.46
C ILE A 66 -3.68 -7.17 2.96
N HIS A 67 -3.15 -6.09 3.54
CA HIS A 67 -2.91 -5.97 4.97
C HIS A 67 -4.22 -6.05 5.77
N ASP A 68 -5.26 -5.33 5.35
CA ASP A 68 -6.59 -5.39 5.97
C ASP A 68 -7.15 -6.82 5.96
N ILE A 69 -7.09 -7.53 4.83
CA ILE A 69 -7.51 -8.95 4.74
C ILE A 69 -6.71 -9.83 5.73
N ALA A 70 -5.41 -9.56 5.89
CA ALA A 70 -4.56 -10.33 6.79
C ALA A 70 -4.90 -10.04 8.27
N GLU A 71 -5.13 -8.79 8.64
CA GLU A 71 -5.57 -8.40 9.98
C GLU A 71 -6.93 -8.99 10.35
N GLU A 72 -7.83 -9.14 9.37
CA GLU A 72 -9.12 -9.82 9.53
C GLU A 72 -9.00 -11.36 9.63
N GLY A 73 -7.79 -11.91 9.49
CA GLY A 73 -7.56 -13.36 9.49
C GLY A 73 -8.09 -14.06 8.24
N ALA A 74 -8.27 -13.32 7.14
CA ALA A 74 -8.85 -13.81 5.89
C ALA A 74 -7.79 -14.06 4.78
N LEU A 75 -6.51 -14.03 5.13
CA LEU A 75 -5.39 -14.43 4.27
C LEU A 75 -4.82 -15.77 4.75
N SER A 76 -4.90 -16.81 3.93
CA SER A 76 -4.44 -18.16 4.30
C SER A 76 -3.81 -18.93 3.14
N CYS A 77 -3.17 -20.06 3.45
CA CYS A 77 -2.75 -21.05 2.45
C CYS A 77 -3.47 -22.38 2.67
N GLU A 78 -3.72 -23.12 1.59
CA GLU A 78 -4.33 -24.46 1.66
C GLU A 78 -3.51 -25.49 2.45
N CYS A 79 -2.21 -25.24 2.66
CA CYS A 79 -1.36 -26.08 3.51
C CYS A 79 -1.60 -25.88 5.02
N SER A 80 -2.55 -25.03 5.41
CA SER A 80 -2.92 -24.73 6.81
C SER A 80 -1.91 -23.87 7.58
N ASN A 81 -1.03 -23.14 6.88
CA ASN A 81 -0.15 -22.14 7.46
C ASN A 81 -0.59 -20.73 7.08
N ASP A 82 -0.58 -19.83 8.06
CA ASP A 82 -1.02 -18.44 7.93
C ASP A 82 0.17 -17.46 7.85
N ILE A 83 1.40 -17.95 7.98
CA ILE A 83 2.61 -17.13 7.81
C ILE A 83 2.90 -16.97 6.31
N ILE A 84 2.50 -15.82 5.76
CA ILE A 84 2.64 -15.44 4.36
C ILE A 84 3.63 -14.27 4.23
N ASN A 85 4.66 -14.45 3.41
CA ASN A 85 5.60 -13.40 3.03
C ASN A 85 5.11 -12.63 1.79
N ILE A 86 5.55 -11.38 1.66
CA ILE A 86 5.24 -10.50 0.53
C ILE A 86 6.53 -10.12 -0.20
N GLU A 87 6.55 -10.32 -1.52
CA GLU A 87 7.56 -9.76 -2.43
C GLU A 87 6.92 -8.77 -3.41
N LEU A 88 7.55 -7.62 -3.59
CA LEU A 88 7.06 -6.57 -4.49
C LEU A 88 7.82 -6.61 -5.82
N PHE A 89 7.06 -6.52 -6.91
CA PHE A 89 7.58 -6.34 -8.25
C PHE A 89 6.93 -5.09 -8.86
N SER A 90 7.53 -4.56 -9.94
CA SER A 90 7.04 -3.35 -10.60
C SER A 90 5.58 -3.39 -11.03
N ASP A 91 4.99 -4.58 -11.20
CA ASP A 91 3.64 -4.76 -11.71
C ASP A 91 2.75 -5.72 -10.90
N LYS A 92 3.24 -6.25 -9.79
CA LYS A 92 2.52 -7.22 -8.97
C LYS A 92 3.06 -7.32 -7.55
N ILE A 93 2.20 -7.81 -6.68
CA ILE A 93 2.52 -8.28 -5.34
C ILE A 93 2.52 -9.81 -5.38
N GLN A 94 3.58 -10.45 -4.90
CA GLN A 94 3.64 -11.89 -4.77
C GLN A 94 3.51 -12.28 -3.29
N LEU A 95 2.49 -13.08 -2.99
CA LEU A 95 2.30 -13.71 -1.70
C LEU A 95 2.94 -15.09 -1.72
N ILE A 96 3.73 -15.41 -0.69
CA ILE A 96 4.51 -16.65 -0.60
C ILE A 96 4.22 -17.32 0.74
N CYS A 97 3.71 -18.55 0.73
CA CYS A 97 3.57 -19.31 1.97
C CYS A 97 4.95 -19.78 2.44
N ASN A 98 5.29 -19.49 3.71
CA ASN A 98 6.59 -19.86 4.27
C ASN A 98 6.75 -21.35 4.56
N ASP A 99 5.66 -22.11 4.58
CA ASP A 99 5.69 -23.54 4.87
C ASP A 99 5.81 -24.38 3.58
N CYS A 100 4.81 -24.28 2.69
CA CYS A 100 4.79 -25.08 1.46
C CYS A 100 5.44 -24.41 0.25
N GLY A 101 5.82 -23.12 0.35
CA GLY A 101 6.39 -22.35 -0.76
C GLY A 101 5.41 -22.02 -1.90
N ALA A 102 4.10 -22.25 -1.70
CA ALA A 102 3.09 -21.86 -2.67
C ALA A 102 3.07 -20.35 -2.88
N ARG A 103 2.81 -19.92 -4.11
CA ARG A 103 2.88 -18.51 -4.53
C ARG A 103 1.58 -18.06 -5.18
N LEU A 104 1.12 -16.87 -4.83
CA LEU A 104 0.00 -16.19 -5.49
C LEU A 104 0.46 -14.80 -5.96
N ASN A 105 0.28 -14.52 -7.24
CA ASN A 105 0.56 -13.19 -7.80
C ASN A 105 -0.72 -12.38 -7.88
N ILE A 106 -0.70 -11.16 -7.35
CA ILE A 106 -1.78 -10.17 -7.42
C ILE A 106 -1.27 -9.01 -8.27
N ALA A 107 -1.90 -8.75 -9.41
CA ALA A 107 -1.54 -7.62 -10.25
C ALA A 107 -1.83 -6.29 -9.53
N ALA A 108 -0.95 -5.31 -9.69
CA ALA A 108 -1.07 -3.98 -9.09
C ALA A 108 -0.57 -2.92 -10.07
N VAL A 109 -1.18 -2.85 -11.26
CA VAL A 109 -0.74 -1.96 -12.34
C VAL A 109 -1.68 -0.78 -12.55
N ASN A 110 -2.98 -1.02 -12.41
CA ASN A 110 -4.00 -0.02 -12.72
C ASN A 110 -5.23 -0.15 -11.82
N GLU A 111 -6.14 0.82 -11.93
CA GLU A 111 -7.38 0.89 -11.17
C GLU A 111 -8.30 -0.33 -11.33
N ASN A 112 -8.27 -1.04 -12.47
CA ASN A 112 -9.07 -2.25 -12.61
C ASN A 112 -8.52 -3.40 -11.77
N ASP A 113 -7.21 -3.45 -11.55
CA ASP A 113 -6.59 -4.43 -10.66
C ASP A 113 -7.03 -4.17 -9.20
N LEU A 114 -7.00 -2.91 -8.75
CA LEU A 114 -7.53 -2.51 -7.45
C LEU A 114 -9.01 -2.86 -7.30
N LYS A 115 -9.84 -2.59 -8.30
CA LYS A 115 -11.26 -2.92 -8.26
C LYS A 115 -11.51 -4.42 -8.10
N ARG A 116 -10.73 -5.26 -8.78
CA ARG A 116 -10.82 -6.72 -8.63
C ARG A 116 -10.37 -7.17 -7.24
N LEU A 117 -9.26 -6.61 -6.75
CA LEU A 117 -8.74 -6.90 -5.42
C LEU A 117 -9.77 -6.53 -4.34
N ARG A 118 -10.37 -5.34 -4.42
CA ARG A 118 -11.43 -4.86 -3.49
C ARG A 118 -12.70 -5.70 -3.46
N GLN A 119 -12.92 -6.57 -4.43
CA GLN A 119 -14.06 -7.51 -4.43
C GLN A 119 -13.77 -8.78 -3.64
N LEU A 120 -12.53 -8.98 -3.19
CA LEU A 120 -12.13 -10.14 -2.39
C LEU A 120 -12.37 -9.85 -0.91
N ASN A 121 -13.15 -10.70 -0.26
CA ASN A 121 -13.27 -10.70 1.21
C ASN A 121 -12.27 -11.64 1.88
N LYS A 122 -11.54 -12.44 1.08
CA LYS A 122 -10.52 -13.39 1.55
C LYS A 122 -9.57 -13.75 0.42
N VAL A 123 -8.35 -14.13 0.78
CA VAL A 123 -7.32 -14.58 -0.15
C VAL A 123 -6.80 -15.93 0.31
N CYS A 124 -6.85 -16.93 -0.58
CA CYS A 124 -6.33 -18.27 -0.33
C CYS A 124 -5.27 -18.62 -1.36
N ILE A 125 -4.05 -18.90 -0.89
CA ILE A 125 -2.96 -19.38 -1.72
C ILE A 125 -3.13 -20.88 -1.93
N HIS A 126 -3.22 -21.29 -3.19
CA HIS A 126 -3.30 -22.69 -3.59
C HIS A 126 -1.95 -23.14 -4.13
N SER A 127 -1.48 -24.31 -3.69
CA SER A 127 -0.30 -24.92 -4.28
C SER A 127 -0.69 -25.41 -5.67
N ILE A 128 -0.04 -24.88 -6.70
CA ILE A 128 -0.01 -25.57 -7.98
C ILE A 128 0.75 -26.86 -7.68
N GLN A 129 0.09 -28.02 -7.71
CA GLN A 129 0.75 -29.31 -7.56
C GLN A 129 1.80 -29.48 -8.67
N GLY A 130 3.00 -28.96 -8.45
CA GLY A 130 4.20 -29.37 -9.15
C GLY A 130 4.56 -30.73 -8.58
N LYS A 131 4.34 -31.79 -9.37
CA LYS A 131 5.08 -33.04 -9.19
C LYS A 131 6.55 -32.68 -8.91
N PRO A 132 7.23 -33.32 -7.96
CA PRO A 132 8.68 -33.25 -7.93
C PRO A 132 9.15 -33.79 -9.28
N ASN A 133 9.78 -32.95 -10.10
CA ASN A 133 10.61 -33.42 -11.20
C ASN A 133 11.84 -34.08 -10.55
N ASN A 134 11.65 -35.30 -10.06
CA ASN A 134 12.70 -36.30 -10.05
C ASN A 134 12.89 -36.71 -11.51
N PHE A 135 14.02 -36.31 -12.11
CA PHE A 135 14.95 -37.08 -12.94
C PHE A 135 15.94 -36.12 -13.59
#